data_AF-A0A0C9YCQ2-F1
#
_entry.id   AF-A0A0C9YCQ2-F1
#
_cell.length_a   1.000
_cell.length_b   1.000
_cell.length_c   1.000
_cell.angle_alpha   90.00
_cell.angle_beta   90.00
_cell.angle_gamma   90.00
#
_symmetry.space_group_name_H-M   'P 1'
#
loop_
_entity.id
_entity.type
_entity.pdbx_description
1 polymer ?
#
loop_
_entity_poly.entity_id
_entity_poly.type
_entity_poly.pdbx_seq_one_letter_code
_entity_poly.pdbx_strand_id
1 'polypeptide(L)' 'MRESAYLNFRWTRRTTRTAIYGFIIVPALLYYITDLTNQRWNWNGKRKGQSLSAKAESSP' A
#
# COMPACT_ATOMS: atom_id res chain seq x y z
N MET A 1 18.87 -26.52 2.14
CA MET A 1 18.92 -25.92 0.77
C MET A 1 18.72 -24.41 0.77
N ARG A 2 17.99 -23.82 1.73
CA ARG A 2 17.87 -22.35 1.83
C ARG A 2 19.09 -21.71 2.50
N GLU A 3 19.70 -22.37 3.49
CA GLU A 3 20.86 -21.82 4.21
C GLU A 3 22.04 -21.47 3.30
N SER A 4 22.29 -22.23 2.24
CA SER A 4 23.41 -21.99 1.31
C SER A 4 23.04 -21.14 0.09
N ALA A 5 21.79 -20.69 -0.06
CA ALA A 5 21.32 -19.99 -1.26
C ALA A 5 22.03 -18.64 -1.48
N TYR A 6 22.44 -17.96 -0.39
CA TYR A 6 23.15 -16.68 -0.48
C TYR A 6 24.57 -16.82 -1.06
N LEU A 7 25.21 -17.99 -0.90
CA LEU A 7 26.59 -18.21 -1.35
C LEU A 7 26.73 -18.12 -2.87
N ASN A 8 25.69 -18.50 -3.62
CA ASN A 8 25.66 -18.46 -5.08
C ASN A 8 24.85 -17.28 -5.63
N PHE A 9 24.41 -16.38 -4.76
CA PHE A 9 23.58 -15.25 -5.18
C PHE A 9 24.38 -14.26 -6.04
N ARG A 10 23.77 -13.80 -7.13
CA ARG A 10 24.35 -12.79 -8.01
C ARG A 10 23.31 -11.72 -8.33
N TRP A 11 23.74 -10.47 -8.28
CA TRP A 11 22.96 -9.36 -8.79
C TRP A 11 22.95 -9.42 -10.32
N THR A 12 21.77 -9.73 -10.86
CA THR A 12 21.47 -9.74 -12.29
C THR A 12 20.31 -8.79 -12.51
N ARG A 13 20.11 -8.35 -13.75
CA ARG A 13 18.96 -7.49 -14.09
C ARG A 13 17.62 -8.08 -13.60
N ARG A 14 17.49 -9.40 -13.60
CA ARG A 14 16.29 -10.09 -13.09
C ARG A 14 16.17 -9.98 -11.56
N THR A 15 17.21 -10.36 -10.81
CA THR A 15 17.17 -10.33 -9.33
C THR A 15 17.07 -8.92 -8.79
N THR A 16 17.72 -7.95 -9.43
CA THR A 16 17.59 -6.52 -9.09
C THR A 16 16.16 -6.03 -9.31
N ARG A 17 15.51 -6.35 -10.44
CA ARG A 17 14.11 -5.97 -10.68
C ARG A 17 13.18 -6.60 -9.66
N THR A 18 13.34 -7.89 -9.35
CA THR A 18 12.54 -8.56 -8.33
C THR A 18 12.69 -7.90 -6.96
N ALA A 19 13.92 -7.56 -6.56
CA ALA A 19 14.16 -6.87 -5.29
C ALA A 19 13.51 -5.48 -5.26
N ILE A 20 13.67 -4.68 -6.32
CA ILE A 20 13.07 -3.34 -6.41
C ILE A 20 11.54 -3.42 -6.36
N TYR A 21 10.93 -4.33 -7.13
CA TYR A 21 9.47 -4.49 -7.10
C TYR A 21 8.97 -4.95 -5.72
N GLY A 22 9.60 -5.97 -5.14
CA GLY A 22 9.15 -6.59 -3.90
C GLY A 22 9.39 -5.76 -2.63
N PHE A 23 10.52 -5.06 -2.54
CA PHE A 23 10.90 -4.33 -1.33
C PHE A 23 10.61 -2.83 -1.39
N ILE A 24 10.51 -2.24 -2.59
CA ILE A 24 10.35 -0.79 -2.72
C ILE A 24 8.99 -0.48 -3.34
N ILE A 25 8.76 -0.90 -4.58
CA ILE A 25 7.60 -0.43 -5.34
C ILE A 25 6.28 -0.92 -4.72
N VAL A 26 6.16 -2.23 -4.44
CA VAL A 26 4.92 -2.77 -3.87
C VAL A 26 4.62 -2.18 -2.49
N PRO A 27 5.54 -2.17 -1.51
CA PRO A 27 5.26 -1.57 -0.20
C PRO A 27 4.96 -0.07 -0.27
N ALA A 28 5.73 0.70 -1.07
CA ALA A 28 5.51 2.14 -1.20
C ALA A 28 4.16 2.45 -1.84
N LEU A 29 3.78 1.72 -2.88
CA LEU A 29 2.48 1.91 -3.55
C LEU A 29 1.32 1.58 -2.62
N LEU A 30 1.43 0.47 -1.88
CA LEU A 30 0.42 0.08 -0.89
C LEU A 30 0.28 1.14 0.21
N TYR A 31 1.39 1.61 0.76
CA TYR A 31 1.39 2.68 1.76
C TYR A 31 0.72 3.94 1.21
N TYR A 32 1.12 4.38 0.01
CA TYR A 32 0.59 5.59 -0.61
C TYR A 32 -0.93 5.51 -0.85
N ILE A 33 -1.43 4.39 -1.38
CA ILE A 33 -2.87 4.19 -1.59
C ILE A 33 -3.62 4.15 -0.25
N THR A 34 -3.03 3.50 0.75
CA THR A 34 -3.62 3.43 2.09
C THR A 34 -3.72 4.82 2.70
N ASP A 35 -2.66 5.62 2.62
CA ASP A 35 -2.62 7.00 3.13
C ASP A 35 -3.65 7.89 2.44
N LEU A 36 -3.78 7.81 1.11
CA LEU A 36 -4.79 8.56 0.35
C LEU A 36 -6.25 8.21 0.72
N THR A 37 -6.49 6.98 1.17
CA THR A 37 -7.83 6.51 1.54
C THR A 37 -8.05 6.50 3.04
N ASN A 38 -6.99 6.72 3.83
CA ASN A 38 -7.04 6.70 5.28
C ASN A 38 -7.97 7.82 5.75
N GLN A 39 -8.92 7.46 6.62
CA GLN A 39 -9.93 8.37 7.17
C GLN A 39 -10.81 9.10 6.15
N ARG A 40 -10.75 8.73 4.87
CA ARG A 40 -11.58 9.35 3.83
C ARG A 40 -13.06 9.04 4.00
N TRP A 41 -13.38 7.87 4.56
CA TRP A 41 -14.73 7.35 4.64
C TRP A 41 -15.17 7.21 6.10
N ASN A 42 -16.29 7.85 6.45
CA ASN A 42 -16.96 7.66 7.73
C ASN A 42 -18.32 7.01 7.52
N TRP A 43 -18.46 5.78 8.01
CA TRP A 43 -19.70 4.99 7.92
C TRP A 43 -20.51 5.03 9.21
N ASN A 44 -19.99 5.64 10.28
CA ASN A 44 -20.63 5.65 11.58
C ASN A 44 -21.96 6.42 11.52
N GLY A 45 -23.07 5.73 11.77
CA GLY A 45 -24.41 6.32 11.83
C GLY A 45 -24.99 6.85 10.52
N LYS A 46 -24.34 6.63 9.36
CA LYS A 46 -24.81 7.15 8.07
C LYS A 46 -26.01 6.35 7.53
N ARG A 47 -27.02 7.05 7.02
CA ARG A 47 -28.22 6.47 6.38
C ARG A 47 -28.04 6.34 4.86
N LYS A 48 -28.87 5.51 4.22
CA LYS A 48 -28.89 5.35 2.76
C LYS A 48 -29.08 6.72 2.07
N GLY A 49 -28.20 7.05 1.14
CA GLY A 49 -28.21 8.32 0.41
C GLY A 49 -27.42 9.45 1.06
N GLN A 50 -26.89 9.27 2.27
CA GLN A 50 -26.01 10.26 2.90
C GLN A 50 -24.56 10.11 2.43
N SER A 51 -23.83 11.22 2.37
CA SER A 51 -22.41 11.23 2.02
C SER A 51 -21.57 10.51 3.08
N LEU A 52 -20.66 9.65 2.60
CA LEU A 52 -19.70 8.90 3.41
C LEU A 52 -18.35 9.61 3.51
N SER A 53 -18.17 10.72 2.80
CA SER A 53 -16.92 11.47 2.81
C SER A 53 -16.76 12.18 4.16
N ALA A 54 -15.73 11.81 4.92
CA ALA A 54 -15.43 12.44 6.21
C ALA A 54 -15.15 13.96 6.05
N LYS A 55 -14.54 14.36 4.93
CA LYS A 55 -14.29 15.78 4.60
C LYS A 55 -15.58 16.58 4.39
N ALA A 56 -16.64 15.96 3.86
CA ALA A 56 -17.91 16.63 3.65
C ALA A 56 -18.68 16.85 4.96
N GLU A 57 -18.38 16.08 6.01
CA GLU A 57 -18.97 16.23 7.35
C GLU A 57 -18.28 17.33 8.17
N SER A 58 -16.99 17.59 7.97
CA SER A 58 -16.23 18.62 8.69
C SER A 58 -16.44 20.05 8.19
N SER A 59 -17.07 20.23 7.03
CA SER A 59 -17.39 21.56 6.49
C SER A 59 -18.71 22.05 7.11
N PRO A 60 -18.75 23.25 7.71
CA PRO A 60 -19.95 23.79 8.34
C PRO A 60 -21.09 24.07 7.35
#